data_AF-A0AAV6CAA9-F1
#
_entry.id   AF-A0AAV6CAA9-F1
#
_cell.length_a   1.000
_cell.length_b   1.000
_cell.length_c   1.000
_cell.angle_alpha   90.00
_cell.angle_beta   90.00
_cell.angle_gamma   90.00
#
_symmetry.space_group_name_H-M   'P 1'
#
loop_
_entity.id
_entity.type
_entity.pdbx_description
1 polymer ?
#
loop_
_entity_poly.entity_id
_entity_poly.type
_entity_poly.pdbx_seq_one_letter_code
_entity_poly.pdbx_strand_id
1 'polypeptide(L)' 'MNCRDTIRLICEYLEGRLAPPVAGEMLNHIDRCQNCKVVLEAAERTLEVYFDRVAQPARPRQQVA' A
#
# COMPACT_ATOMS: atom_id res chain seq x y z
N MET A 1 15.61 -10.52 6.17
CA MET A 1 15.48 -9.84 4.87
C MET A 1 16.09 -8.44 4.89
N ASN A 2 16.49 -7.91 3.72
CA ASN A 2 16.97 -6.54 3.56
C ASN A 2 15.85 -5.62 3.02
N CYS A 3 16.05 -4.30 3.05
CA CYS A 3 15.03 -3.33 2.63
C CYS A 3 14.57 -3.51 1.18
N ARG A 4 15.47 -3.91 0.27
CA ARG A 4 15.14 -4.08 -1.15
C ARG A 4 14.14 -5.22 -1.35
N ASP A 5 14.33 -6.32 -0.63
CA ASP A 5 13.43 -7.47 -0.68
C ASP A 5 12.10 -7.12 0.00
N THR A 6 12.14 -6.46 1.16
CA THR A 6 10.93 -5.97 1.86
C THR A 6 10.07 -5.10 0.95
N ILE A 7 10.66 -4.10 0.29
CA ILE A 7 9.92 -3.16 -0.57
C ILE A 7 9.22 -3.88 -1.74
N ARG A 8 9.85 -4.92 -2.30
CA ARG A 8 9.24 -5.72 -3.37
C ARG A 8 8.03 -6.52 -2.91
N LEU A 9 8.05 -6.96 -1.64
CA LEU A 9 6.97 -7.75 -1.05
C LEU A 9 5.78 -6.88 -0.60
N ILE A 10 5.94 -5.55 -0.47
CA ILE A 10 4.86 -4.64 -0.04
C ILE A 10 3.62 -4.76 -0.93
N CYS A 11 3.76 -4.78 -2.25
CA CYS A 11 2.59 -4.88 -3.13
C CYS A 11 1.86 -6.23 -2.95
N GLU A 12 2.59 -7.34 -2.94
CA GLU A 12 1.98 -8.66 -2.73
C GLU A 12 1.36 -8.81 -1.33
N TYR A 13 1.92 -8.16 -0.32
CA TYR A 13 1.37 -8.10 1.02
C TYR A 13 0.04 -7.34 1.06
N LEU A 14 0.00 -6.14 0.46
CA LEU A 14 -1.21 -5.31 0.37
C LEU A 14 -2.33 -6.00 -0.42
N GLU A 15 -1.96 -6.84 -1.39
CA GLU A 15 -2.88 -7.62 -2.20
C GLU A 15 -3.26 -8.97 -1.55
N GLY A 16 -2.79 -9.25 -0.33
CA GLY A 16 -3.13 -10.47 0.41
C GLY A 16 -2.56 -11.77 -0.18
N ARG A 17 -1.52 -11.68 -1.02
CA ARG A 17 -0.92 -12.82 -1.73
C ARG A 17 0.32 -13.40 -1.07
N LEU A 18 0.85 -12.75 -0.04
CA LEU A 18 2.02 -13.27 0.69
C LEU A 18 1.64 -14.48 1.54
N ALA A 19 2.46 -15.54 1.48
CA ALA A 19 2.35 -16.66 2.40
C ALA A 19 2.56 -16.17 3.85
N PRO A 20 1.80 -16.69 4.86
CA PRO A 20 1.86 -16.18 6.23
C PRO A 20 3.26 -16.12 6.86
N PRO A 21 4.16 -17.11 6.66
CA PRO A 21 5.52 -17.03 7.18
C PRO A 21 6.31 -15.86 6.61
N VAL A 22 6.18 -15.61 5.30
CA VAL A 22 6.88 -14.53 4.60
C VAL A 22 6.33 -13.17 5.06
N ALA A 23 5.01 -13.06 5.27
CA ALA A 23 4.39 -11.85 5.78
C ALA A 23 4.90 -11.52 7.18
N GLY A 24 5.04 -12.54 8.04
CA GLY A 24 5.60 -12.38 9.38
C GLY A 24 7.03 -11.85 9.37
N GLU A 25 7.90 -12.42 8.52
CA GLU A 25 9.28 -11.92 8.41
C GLU A 25 9.34 -10.50 7.84
N MET A 26 8.44 -10.16 6.91
CA MET A 26 8.34 -8.83 6.29
C MET A 26 7.93 -7.78 7.31
N LEU A 27 6.88 -8.07 8.08
CA LEU A 27 6.39 -7.19 9.15
C LEU A 27 7.45 -7.00 10.24
N ASN A 28 8.20 -8.04 10.61
CA ASN A 28 9.30 -7.92 11.56
C ASN A 28 10.40 -6.95 11.06
N HIS A 29 10.72 -6.97 9.76
CA HIS A 29 11.66 -6.00 9.20
C HIS A 29 11.08 -4.58 9.25
N ILE A 30 9.81 -4.40 8.86
CA ILE A 30 9.14 -3.09 8.82
C ILE A 30 9.07 -2.46 10.22
N ASP A 31 8.76 -3.25 11.25
CA ASP A 31 8.72 -2.79 12.64
C ASP A 31 10.05 -2.17 13.10
N ARG A 32 11.17 -2.71 12.60
CA ARG A 32 12.52 -2.31 12.98
C ARG A 32 13.19 -1.34 12.01
N CYS A 33 12.55 -1.03 10.87
CA CYS A 33 13.12 -0.21 9.80
C CYS A 33 12.20 0.96 9.43
N GLN A 34 12.58 2.17 9.86
CA GLN A 34 11.80 3.39 9.59
C GLN A 34 11.60 3.64 8.08
N ASN A 35 12.61 3.38 7.26
CA ASN A 35 12.50 3.58 5.80
C ASN A 35 11.40 2.68 5.20
N CYS A 36 11.38 1.39 5.57
CA CYS A 36 10.39 0.45 5.05
C CYS A 36 8.99 0.74 5.61
N LYS A 37 8.90 1.23 6.85
CA LYS A 37 7.64 1.70 7.44
C LYS A 37 7.02 2.85 6.65
N VAL A 38 7.81 3.88 6.34
CA VAL A 38 7.35 5.03 5.52
C VAL A 38 6.88 4.58 4.14
N VAL A 39 7.58 3.61 3.52
CA VAL A 39 7.18 3.09 2.20
C VAL A 39 5.84 2.34 2.27
N LEU A 40 5.64 1.51 3.30
CA LEU A 40 4.36 0.81 3.49
C LEU A 40 3.21 1.81 3.69
N GLU A 41 3.37 2.78 4.60
CA GLU A 41 2.36 3.81 4.89
C GLU A 41 2.02 4.64 3.63
N ALA A 42 3.02 4.96 2.80
CA ALA A 42 2.80 5.68 1.56
C ALA A 42 2.01 4.85 0.52
N ALA A 43 2.30 3.54 0.43
CA ALA A 43 1.57 2.63 -0.43
C ALA A 43 0.11 2.47 0.02
N GLU A 44 -0.13 2.27 1.32
CA GLU A 44 -1.47 2.20 1.92
C GLU A 44 -2.27 3.47 1.64
N ARG A 45 -1.69 4.65 1.92
CA ARG A 45 -2.34 5.94 1.64
C ARG A 45 -2.69 6.14 0.17
N THR A 46 -1.84 5.65 -0.74
CA THR A 46 -2.10 5.73 -2.17
C THR A 46 -3.34 4.91 -2.54
N LEU A 47 -3.49 3.71 -1.97
CA LEU A 47 -4.64 2.86 -2.17
C LEU A 47 -5.90 3.45 -1.55
N GLU A 48 -5.83 3.95 -0.31
CA GLU A 48 -6.94 4.66 0.35
C GLU A 48 -7.48 5.78 -0.55
N VAL A 49 -6.60 6.68 -1.01
CA VAL A 49 -6.98 7.80 -1.88
C VAL A 49 -7.59 7.31 -3.20
N TYR A 50 -7.05 6.23 -3.78
CA TYR A 50 -7.58 5.68 -5.03
C TYR A 50 -9.00 5.12 -4.83
N PHE A 51 -9.20 4.25 -3.84
CA PHE A 51 -10.49 3.60 -3.60
C PHE A 51 -11.54 4.56 -3.04
N ASP A 52 -11.17 5.54 -2.21
CA ASP A 52 -12.07 6.60 -1.74
C ASP A 52 -12.53 7.53 -2.87
N ARG A 53 -11.68 7.75 -3.89
CA ARG A 53 -12.08 8.48 -5.10
C ARG A 53 -13.00 7.68 -6.00
N VAL A 54 -12.85 6.36 -6.06
CA VAL A 54 -13.75 5.46 -6.81
C VAL A 54 -15.14 5.42 -6.16
N ALA A 55 -15.23 5.60 -4.85
CA ALA A 55 -16.51 5.66 -4.13
C ALA A 55 -17.30 6.97 -4.39
N GLN A 56 -16.69 7.99 -5.00
CA GLN A 56 -17.42 9.21 -5.38
C GLN A 56 -18.16 8.97 -6.70
N PRO A 57 -19.52 9.05 -6.72
CA PRO A 57 -20.25 8.97 -7.97
C PRO A 57 -19.79 10.12 -8.87
N ALA A 58 -19.51 9.79 -10.14
CA ALA A 58 -19.09 10.75 -11.15
C ALA A 58 -19.97 12.01 -11.09
N ARG A 59 -19.38 13.15 -10.69
CA ARG A 59 -20.08 14.44 -10.72
C ARG A 59 -20.54 14.68 -12.16
N PRO A 60 -21.83 15.00 -12.40
CA PRO A 60 -22.28 15.32 -13.74
C PRO A 60 -21.52 16.55 -14.22
N ARG A 61 -20.92 16.42 -15.40
CA ARG A 61 -20.16 17.43 -16.12
C ARG A 61 -21.01 18.70 -16.25
N GLN A 62 -20.82 19.69 -15.38
CA GLN A 62 -21.39 21.02 -15.60
C GLN A 62 -20.70 21.61 -16.82
N GLN A 63 -21.42 21.63 -17.95
CA GLN A 63 -21.11 22.46 -19.10
C GLN A 63 -21.18 23.92 -18.62
N VAL A 64 -20.03 24.60 -18.65
CA VAL A 64 -19.99 26.07 -18.62
C VAL A 64 -20.39 26.54 -20.01
N ALA A 65 -21.49 27.29 -20.03
CA ALA A 65 -22.06 27.99 -21.18
C ALA A 65 -21.16 29.14 -21.66
#